data_AF-A0A2D4ZVA2-F1
#
_entry.id   AF-A0A2D4ZVA2-F1
#
_cell.length_a   1.000
_cell.length_b   1.000
_cell.length_c   1.000
_cell.angle_alpha   90.00
_cell.angle_beta   90.00
_cell.angle_gamma   90.00
#
_symmetry.space_group_name_H-M   'P 1'
#
loop_
_entity.id
_entity.type
_entity.pdbx_description
1 polymer ?
#
loop_
_entity_poly.entity_id
_entity_poly.type
_entity_poly.pdbx_seq_one_letter_code
_entity_poly.pdbx_strand_id
1 'polypeptide(L)'
;MKAKDQILPFTISGLAAYFTGGFFAGIFWCIDCEGIWGNLLGRPFIGLITSINSIINLGFPWSDEADAGPRDNAWPFIIACWVIYFIVYILLKQRKKRITSVSNGLD
;
A
#
# COMPACT_ATOMS: atom_id res chain seq x y z
N MET A 1 17.21 7.61 -19.67
CA MET A 1 16.32 8.10 -18.60
C MET A 1 17.19 8.47 -17.42
N LYS A 2 17.07 9.68 -16.85
CA LYS A 2 17.85 10.01 -15.66
C LYS A 2 17.19 9.30 -14.48
N ALA A 3 17.96 8.55 -13.68
CA ALA A 3 17.46 7.84 -12.50
C ALA A 3 16.66 8.76 -11.54
N LYS A 4 17.02 10.05 -11.53
CA LYS A 4 16.38 11.14 -10.80
C LYS A 4 14.88 11.25 -11.06
N ASP A 5 14.44 11.02 -12.30
CA ASP A 5 13.04 11.19 -12.73
C ASP A 5 12.14 10.03 -12.30
N GLN A 6 12.72 8.96 -11.74
CA GLN A 6 12.00 7.77 -11.27
C GLN A 6 11.96 7.65 -9.75
N ILE A 7 12.85 8.32 -9.03
CA ILE A 7 12.90 8.27 -7.57
C ILE A 7 11.64 8.90 -6.96
N LEU A 8 11.23 10.07 -7.44
CA LEU A 8 10.05 10.76 -6.91
C LEU A 8 8.74 9.94 -7.02
N PRO A 9 8.34 9.42 -8.21
CA PRO A 9 7.12 8.61 -8.32
C PRO A 9 7.24 7.28 -7.57
N PHE A 10 8.44 6.71 -7.47
CA PHE A 10 8.69 5.49 -6.70
C PHE A 10 8.45 5.72 -5.21
N THR A 11 9.02 6.77 -4.62
CA THR A 11 8.80 7.13 -3.20
C THR A 11 7.33 7.42 -2.91
N ILE A 12 6.65 8.18 -3.79
CA ILE A 12 5.22 8.47 -3.64
C ILE A 12 4.39 7.18 -3.71
N SER A 13 4.71 6.28 -4.63
CA SER A 13 4.00 4.99 -4.75
C SER A 13 4.22 4.10 -3.52
N GLY A 14 5.41 4.10 -2.93
CA GLY A 14 5.71 3.37 -1.70
C GLY A 14 4.94 3.93 -0.51
N LEU A 15 4.89 5.26 -0.35
CA LEU A 15 4.13 5.90 0.71
C LEU A 15 2.62 5.65 0.56
N ALA A 16 2.09 5.74 -0.66
CA ALA A 16 0.69 5.43 -0.92
C ALA A 16 0.38 3.96 -0.61
N ALA A 17 1.26 3.03 -1.02
CA ALA A 17 1.09 1.59 -0.80
C ALA A 17 1.17 1.22 0.69
N TYR A 18 1.93 1.98 1.47
CA TYR A 18 2.00 1.82 2.91
C TYR A 18 0.64 2.08 3.56
N PHE A 19 0.04 3.23 3.30
CA PHE A 19 -1.27 3.57 3.87
C PHE A 19 -2.38 2.65 3.36
N THR A 20 -2.40 2.33 2.06
CA THR A 20 -3.46 1.49 1.50
C THR A 20 -3.29 0.02 1.85
N GLY A 21 -2.06 -0.50 1.85
CA GLY A 21 -1.75 -1.85 2.32
C GLY A 21 -2.07 -2.04 3.80
N GLY A 22 -1.70 -1.07 4.64
CA GLY A 22 -2.08 -1.04 6.06
C GLY A 22 -3.60 -1.03 6.26
N PHE A 23 -4.32 -0.21 5.48
CA PHE A 23 -5.78 -0.17 5.51
C PHE A 23 -6.42 -1.53 5.15
N PHE A 24 -5.95 -2.20 4.09
CA PHE A 24 -6.45 -3.52 3.71
C PHE A 24 -6.15 -4.60 4.77
N ALA A 25 -4.96 -4.55 5.38
CA ALA A 25 -4.61 -5.36 6.53
C ALA A 25 -5.62 -5.15 7.69
N GLY A 26 -5.93 -3.89 8.03
CA GLY A 26 -6.91 -3.56 9.08
C GLY A 26 -8.33 -4.01 8.76
N ILE A 27 -8.75 -3.98 7.48
CA ILE A 27 -10.03 -4.55 7.05
C ILE A 27 -10.04 -6.07 7.26
N PHE A 28 -8.97 -6.74 6.83
CA PHE A 28 -8.89 -8.20 6.85
C PHE A 28 -8.78 -8.77 8.28
N TRP A 29 -8.10 -8.06 9.18
CA TRP A 29 -7.86 -8.53 10.55
C TRP A 29 -8.80 -7.97 11.60
N CYS A 30 -9.62 -6.96 11.32
CA CYS A 30 -10.64 -6.58 12.29
C CYS A 30 -11.79 -7.59 12.28
N ILE A 31 -11.72 -8.55 13.21
CA ILE A 31 -12.68 -9.65 13.37
C ILE A 31 -13.94 -9.20 14.16
N ASP A 32 -13.86 -8.15 14.98
CA ASP A 32 -14.98 -7.69 15.84
C ASP A 32 -15.27 -6.18 15.75
N CYS A 33 -15.00 -5.56 14.60
CA CYS A 33 -15.40 -4.17 14.33
C CYS A 33 -16.90 -4.06 14.01
N GLU A 34 -17.78 -4.35 14.97
CA GLU A 34 -19.22 -4.17 14.78
C GLU A 34 -19.64 -2.69 14.93
N GLY A 35 -20.64 -2.27 14.14
CA GLY A 35 -21.18 -0.91 14.15
C GLY A 35 -20.47 0.09 13.21
N ILE A 36 -21.15 1.22 12.95
CA ILE A 36 -20.67 2.29 12.04
C ILE A 36 -19.29 2.81 12.49
N TRP A 37 -19.08 3.02 13.78
CA TRP A 37 -17.84 3.57 14.31
C TRP A 37 -16.66 2.58 14.25
N GLY A 38 -16.92 1.29 14.50
CA GLY A 38 -15.92 0.23 14.33
C GLY A 38 -15.51 0.07 12.86
N ASN A 39 -16.46 0.14 11.93
CA ASN A 39 -16.19 0.04 10.50
C ASN A 39 -15.54 1.29 9.90
N LEU A 40 -15.98 2.49 10.29
CA LEU A 40 -15.54 3.75 9.68
C LEU A 40 -14.20 4.25 10.25
N LEU A 41 -13.96 4.06 11.56
CA LEU A 41 -12.76 4.55 12.24
C LEU A 41 -11.89 3.42 12.79
N GLY A 42 -12.48 2.34 13.30
CA GLY A 42 -11.73 1.22 13.87
C GLY A 42 -10.83 0.52 12.84
N ARG A 43 -11.38 0.17 11.67
CA ARG A 43 -10.63 -0.49 10.59
C ARG A 43 -9.41 0.30 10.08
N PRO A 44 -9.53 1.59 9.70
CA PRO A 44 -8.37 2.36 9.29
C PRO A 44 -7.36 2.60 10.43
N PHE A 45 -7.83 2.73 11.67
CA PHE A 45 -6.95 2.90 12.83
C PHE A 45 -6.13 1.63 13.13
N ILE A 46 -6.78 0.46 13.16
CA ILE A 46 -6.11 -0.83 13.33
C ILE A 46 -5.12 -1.05 12.18
N GLY A 47 -5.55 -0.83 10.94
CA GLY A 47 -4.68 -0.98 9.78
C GLY A 47 -3.42 -0.10 9.83
N LEU A 48 -3.57 1.15 10.31
CA LEU A 48 -2.44 2.04 10.53
C LEU A 48 -1.50 1.50 11.61
N ILE A 49 -2.02 1.09 12.78
CA ILE A 49 -1.21 0.54 13.86
C ILE A 49 -0.48 -0.73 13.42
N THR A 50 -1.16 -1.66 12.76
CA THR A 50 -0.53 -2.90 12.30
C THR A 50 0.54 -2.65 11.24
N SER A 51 0.34 -1.66 10.36
CA SER A 51 1.37 -1.25 9.39
C SER A 51 2.61 -0.65 10.06
N ILE A 52 2.42 0.18 11.10
CA ILE A 52 3.52 0.76 11.89
C ILE A 52 4.28 -0.34 12.64
N ASN A 53 3.56 -1.22 13.33
CA ASN A 53 4.15 -2.36 14.04
C ASN A 53 4.91 -3.28 13.07
N SER A 54 4.38 -3.52 11.86
CA SER A 54 5.05 -4.31 10.84
C SER A 54 6.37 -3.70 10.37
N ILE A 55 6.47 -2.37 10.29
CA ILE A 55 7.74 -1.69 9.97
C ILE A 55 8.73 -1.82 11.13
N ILE A 56 8.31 -1.48 12.34
CA ILE A 56 9.17 -1.51 13.53
C ILE A 56 9.74 -2.92 13.72
N ASN A 57 8.91 -3.93 13.45
CA ASN A 57 9.26 -5.33 13.69
C ASN A 57 9.75 -6.06 12.43
N LEU A 58 9.93 -5.36 11.31
CA LEU A 58 10.36 -5.94 10.03
C LEU A 58 9.51 -7.16 9.60
N GLY A 59 8.23 -7.18 9.96
CA GLY A 59 7.29 -8.27 9.65
C GLY A 59 7.28 -9.45 10.62
N PHE A 60 8.03 -9.38 11.74
CA PHE A 60 8.01 -10.37 12.81
C PHE A 60 7.27 -9.82 14.03
N PRO A 61 5.94 -9.97 14.13
CA PRO A 61 5.20 -9.46 15.27
C PRO A 61 5.74 -10.05 16.57
N TRP A 62 5.64 -9.27 17.66
CA TRP A 62 5.99 -9.74 18.99
C TRP A 62 5.01 -10.86 19.33
N SER A 63 5.49 -11.93 19.95
CA SER A 63 4.61 -13.01 20.41
C SER A 63 3.71 -12.46 21.50
N ASP A 64 2.43 -12.25 21.21
CA ASP A 64 1.45 -11.94 22.25
C ASP A 64 1.21 -13.19 23.12
N GLU A 65 0.91 -12.98 24.40
CA GLU A 65 0.66 -14.03 25.40
C GLU A 65 -0.53 -14.96 25.07
N ALA A 66 -1.26 -14.68 23.98
CA ALA A 66 -2.45 -15.41 23.57
C ALA A 66 -2.18 -16.59 22.60
N ASP A 67 -0.92 -16.92 22.29
CA ASP A 67 -0.55 -18.03 21.37
C ASP A 67 -1.22 -17.94 19.97
N ALA A 68 -1.75 -16.77 19.64
CA ALA A 68 -2.19 -16.44 18.30
C ALA A 68 -0.93 -16.12 17.51
N GLY A 69 -0.52 -17.06 16.64
CA GLY A 69 0.71 -17.00 15.84
C GLY A 69 0.85 -15.75 14.94
N PRO A 70 1.71 -15.78 13.90
CA PRO A 70 2.20 -14.58 13.17
C PRO A 70 1.15 -13.89 12.29
N ARG A 71 0.02 -13.48 12.87
CA ARG A 71 -1.16 -12.96 12.19
C ARG A 71 -1.04 -11.49 11.80
N ASP A 72 -0.12 -10.74 12.41
CA ASP A 72 -0.06 -9.27 12.29
C ASP A 72 1.08 -8.76 11.39
N ASN A 73 1.34 -9.45 10.28
CA ASN A 73 2.35 -9.02 9.30
C ASN A 73 1.70 -8.33 8.08
N ALA A 74 1.69 -6.99 8.06
CA ALA A 74 1.07 -6.17 7.00
C ALA A 74 1.89 -6.10 5.69
N TRP A 75 3.13 -6.61 5.68
CA TRP A 75 4.01 -6.54 4.51
C TRP A 75 3.43 -7.15 3.22
N PRO A 76 2.74 -8.30 3.23
CA PRO A 76 2.14 -8.85 2.02
C PRO A 76 1.12 -7.89 1.38
N PHE A 77 0.31 -7.21 2.19
CA PHE A 77 -0.66 -6.22 1.72
C PHE A 77 0.03 -4.97 1.16
N ILE A 78 1.04 -4.46 1.87
CA ILE A 78 1.83 -3.29 1.45
C ILE A 78 2.54 -3.56 0.12
N ILE A 79 3.21 -4.71 -0.01
CA ILE A 79 3.92 -5.11 -1.23
C ILE A 79 2.94 -5.30 -2.38
N ALA A 80 1.79 -5.94 -2.15
CA ALA A 80 0.77 -6.11 -3.18
C ALA A 80 0.25 -4.75 -3.71
N CYS A 81 -0.10 -3.83 -2.81
CA CYS A 81 -0.51 -2.47 -3.19
C CYS A 81 0.59 -1.74 -3.96
N TRP A 82 1.85 -1.91 -3.55
CA TRP A 82 2.98 -1.26 -4.20
C TRP A 82 3.22 -1.76 -5.62
N VAL A 83 3.14 -3.08 -5.84
CA VAL A 83 3.24 -3.69 -7.17
C VAL A 83 2.12 -3.18 -8.08
N ILE A 84 0.88 -3.10 -7.57
CA ILE A 84 -0.26 -2.57 -8.32
C ILE A 84 -0.01 -1.12 -8.73
N TYR A 85 0.40 -0.25 -7.80
CA TYR A 85 0.69 1.16 -8.12
C TYR A 85 1.84 1.33 -9.11
N PHE A 86 2.86 0.50 -9.00
CA PHE A 86 3.98 0.52 -9.93
C PHE A 86 3.54 0.12 -11.36
N ILE A 87 2.73 -0.93 -11.49
CA ILE A 87 2.17 -1.36 -12.77
C ILE A 87 1.29 -0.24 -13.36
N VAL A 88 0.37 0.32 -12.57
CA VAL A 88 -0.51 1.42 -13.02
C VAL A 88 0.31 2.61 -13.49
N TYR A 89 1.35 2.99 -12.75
CA TYR A 89 2.26 4.07 -13.15
C TYR A 89 2.93 3.80 -14.52
N ILE A 90 3.43 2.58 -14.75
CA ILE A 90 4.02 2.20 -16.04
C ILE A 90 2.99 2.33 -17.17
N LEU A 91 1.77 1.81 -16.97
CA LEU A 91 0.71 1.85 -17.98
C LEU A 91 0.30 3.29 -18.33
N LEU A 92 0.12 4.16 -17.32
CA LEU A 92 -0.20 5.57 -17.52
C LEU A 92 0.90 6.31 -18.28
N LYS A 93 2.17 6.00 -17.98
CA LYS A 93 3.33 6.59 -18.66
C LYS A 93 3.41 6.16 -20.13
N GLN A 94 3.11 4.90 -20.44
CA GLN A 94 3.05 4.41 -21.83
C GLN A 94 1.93 5.10 -22.62
N ARG A 95 0.76 5.30 -22.01
CA ARG A 95 -0.35 6.03 -22.63
C ARG A 95 0.04 7.47 -22.96
N LYS A 96 0.65 8.20 -22.01
CA LYS A 96 1.06 9.59 -22.21
C LYS A 96 2.06 9.73 -23.37
N LYS A 97 3.06 8.83 -23.46
CA LYS A 97 4.01 8.81 -24.59
C LYS A 97 3.31 8.63 -25.94
N ARG A 98 2.36 7.70 -26.02
CA ARG A 98 1.60 7.42 -27.24
C ARG A 98 0.78 8.63 -27.70
N ILE A 99 0.13 9.33 -26.77
CA ILE A 99 -0.67 10.53 -27.09
C ILE A 99 0.24 11.65 -27.64
N THR A 100 1.39 11.88 -27.01
CA THR A 100 2.34 12.90 -27.49
C THR A 100 2.94 12.56 -28.86
N SER A 101 3.26 11.29 -29.14
CA SER A 101 3.74 10.90 -30.46
C SER A 101 2.70 11.07 -31.58
N VAL A 102 1.42 10.85 -31.28
CA VAL A 102 0.33 11.06 -32.25
C VAL A 102 0.15 12.55 -32.52
N SER A 103 0.18 13.40 -31.47
CA SER A 103 0.07 14.85 -31.62
C SER A 103 1.19 15.43 -32.50
N ASN A 104 2.45 15.02 -32.29
CA ASN A 104 3.60 15.56 -33.02
C ASN A 104 3.74 15.04 -34.46
N GLY A 105 2.94 14.04 -34.87
CA GLY A 105 2.93 13.51 -36.24
C GLY A 105 1.78 14.06 -37.09
N LEU A 106 0.96 14.95 -36.52
CA LEU A 106 -0.12 15.68 -37.19
C LEU A 106 0.24 17.14 -37.50
N ASP A 107 1.42 17.59 -37.05
CA ASP A 107 2.05 18.88 -37.37
C ASP A 107 3.11 18.71 -38.48
#